data_AF-G7Q8D8-F1
#
_entry.id   AF-G7Q8D8-F1
#
_cell.length_a   1.000
_cell.length_b   1.000
_cell.length_c   1.000
_cell.angle_alpha   90.00
_cell.angle_beta   90.00
_cell.angle_gamma   90.00
#
_symmetry.space_group_name_H-M   'P 1'
#
loop_
_entity.id
_entity.type
_entity.pdbx_description
1 polymer ?
#
loop_
_entity_poly.entity_id
_entity_poly.type
_entity_poly.pdbx_seq_one_letter_code
_entity_poly.pdbx_strand_id
1 'polypeptide(L)'
;MALSVTGAATCLAAGQGLAATSTAPPQADRTGQPSETPATTRKGDMLYRTLGRTGETISLVGIGGSHLGKPEEDEAIAIVRRAVDAGVTFMDNSWDYNQGDSELRMGKALKDGYRDKVFLMTKVDGRDKKTAARQIEESLMRLRTGRVDLMQFHEVIRMEDADRFFAKDGALHAFLEARQAGKIRFIGFTGHKDPVVHLRMLELAREHEFTFDTVQMPLNVMDAHFRSFQNQVLPAALGQGIGVLGMKPLGGSFIVKSNAVSAKECLHYAMSLPTSCVITGIDSLPLLDQALEAVRTFEPLTADQTRDLLARTRELARSGQYEPFKTTSHFDSTAQNPEWLGPPE
;
A
#
# COMPACT_ATOMS: atom_id res chain seq x y z
N MET A 1 69.46 23.17 6.02
CA MET A 1 69.47 22.62 7.41
C MET A 1 68.66 23.57 8.27
N ALA A 2 67.46 23.18 8.67
CA ALA A 2 66.64 23.98 9.57
C ALA A 2 66.12 23.08 10.71
N LEU A 3 66.70 23.28 11.89
CA LEU A 3 66.16 22.91 13.21
C LEU A 3 65.20 24.06 13.62
N SER A 4 63.92 23.81 13.90
CA SER A 4 63.32 23.24 15.12
C SER A 4 62.97 24.29 16.18
N VAL A 5 61.67 24.34 16.55
CA VAL A 5 61.13 24.45 17.94
C VAL A 5 61.26 25.87 18.55
N THR A 6 60.32 26.55 19.21
CA THR A 6 59.08 26.31 19.99
C THR A 6 58.43 27.71 20.16
N GLY A 7 57.11 27.89 20.29
CA GLY A 7 56.42 27.78 21.59
C GLY A 7 55.74 29.11 21.97
N ALA A 8 54.42 29.02 22.16
CA ALA A 8 53.39 29.98 22.55
C ALA A 8 53.73 31.23 23.41
N ALA A 9 52.99 32.33 23.18
CA ALA A 9 52.33 33.10 24.24
C ALA A 9 51.26 34.07 23.69
N THR A 10 50.20 34.18 24.48
CA THR A 10 48.88 34.78 24.26
C THR A 10 48.87 36.31 24.51
N CYS A 11 47.99 37.06 23.82
CA CYS A 11 46.87 37.83 24.43
C CYS A 11 46.49 39.14 23.69
N LEU A 12 45.16 39.36 23.69
CA LEU A 12 44.39 40.62 23.69
C LEU A 12 44.25 41.42 22.39
N ALA A 13 43.04 41.38 21.81
CA ALA A 13 42.21 42.58 21.67
C ALA A 13 40.75 42.22 21.36
N ALA A 14 39.84 42.94 22.01
CA ALA A 14 38.40 42.75 22.01
C ALA A 14 37.73 43.20 20.69
N GLY A 15 36.69 42.48 20.28
CA GLY A 15 35.81 42.81 19.17
C GLY A 15 34.37 42.45 19.52
N GLN A 16 33.63 43.50 19.86
CA GLN A 16 32.22 43.66 20.21
C GLN A 16 31.22 42.60 19.70
N GLY A 17 30.32 42.23 20.61
CA GLY A 17 29.22 41.31 20.36
C GLY A 17 28.10 41.89 19.49
N LEU A 18 27.58 41.02 18.63
CA LEU A 18 26.23 41.07 18.10
C LEU A 18 25.58 39.74 18.51
N ALA A 19 24.60 39.81 19.41
CA ALA A 19 23.81 38.67 19.82
C ALA A 19 22.92 38.23 18.66
N ALA A 20 23.33 37.19 17.94
CA ALA A 20 22.44 36.42 17.08
C ALA A 20 21.85 35.28 17.94
N THR A 21 20.61 35.45 18.37
CA THR A 21 19.82 34.38 18.97
C THR A 21 19.57 33.30 17.90
N SER A 22 20.44 32.30 17.86
CA SER A 22 20.22 31.05 17.12
C SER A 22 19.12 30.26 17.84
N THR A 23 17.87 30.49 17.47
CA THR A 23 16.79 29.57 17.81
C THR A 23 16.99 28.29 17.00
N ALA A 24 17.61 27.29 17.62
CA ALA A 24 17.58 25.93 17.11
C ALA A 24 16.11 25.51 16.92
N PRO A 25 15.75 24.83 15.83
CA PRO A 25 14.39 24.35 15.66
C PRO A 25 14.07 23.38 16.81
N PRO A 26 12.82 23.38 17.33
CA PRO A 26 12.46 22.54 18.45
C PRO A 26 12.69 21.07 18.05
N GLN A 27 13.50 20.37 18.85
CA GLN A 27 13.60 18.92 18.80
C GLN A 27 12.20 18.37 19.07
N ALA A 28 11.60 17.75 18.05
CA ALA A 28 10.37 17.01 18.20
C ALA A 28 10.62 15.88 19.21
N ASP A 29 9.86 15.94 20.31
CA ASP A 29 9.79 14.94 21.34
C ASP A 29 9.39 13.59 20.71
N ARG A 30 10.37 12.69 20.56
CA ARG A 30 10.15 11.33 20.03
C ARG A 30 9.70 10.42 21.16
N THR A 31 8.45 10.55 21.59
CA THR A 31 7.84 9.67 22.60
C THR A 31 6.42 9.21 22.24
N GLY A 32 6.04 9.24 20.95
CA GLY A 32 4.81 8.60 20.47
C GLY A 32 5.13 7.30 19.71
N GLN A 33 4.85 6.14 20.30
CA GLN A 33 4.73 4.89 19.53
C GLN A 33 3.59 5.05 18.52
N PRO A 34 3.80 4.87 17.20
CA PRO A 34 2.67 4.79 16.29
C PRO A 34 2.18 3.35 16.29
N SER A 35 1.30 3.03 17.25
CA SER A 35 0.63 1.72 17.38
C SER A 35 -0.90 1.82 17.31
N GLU A 36 -1.46 3.02 17.11
CA GLU A 36 -2.91 3.21 17.17
C GLU A 36 -3.55 3.13 15.78
N THR A 37 -4.68 2.41 15.71
CA THR A 37 -5.57 2.43 14.55
C THR A 37 -5.90 3.87 14.18
N PRO A 38 -5.78 4.28 12.90
CA PRO A 38 -6.11 5.64 12.51
C PRO A 38 -7.54 6.01 12.91
N ALA A 39 -7.73 7.23 13.41
CA ALA A 39 -9.05 7.73 13.77
C ALA A 39 -10.02 7.58 12.58
N THR A 40 -11.18 6.99 12.86
CA THR A 40 -12.19 6.72 11.84
C THR A 40 -13.26 7.79 11.89
N THR A 41 -13.54 8.42 10.74
CA THR A 41 -14.59 9.45 10.60
C THR A 41 -15.70 8.94 9.70
N ARG A 42 -16.94 9.34 9.98
CA ARG A 42 -18.13 8.96 9.19
C ARG A 42 -18.66 10.16 8.42
N LYS A 43 -18.95 9.98 7.13
CA LYS A 43 -19.67 10.95 6.29
C LYS A 43 -20.70 10.21 5.44
N GLY A 44 -21.98 10.42 5.75
CA GLY A 44 -23.05 9.54 5.25
C GLY A 44 -22.85 8.12 5.77
N ASP A 45 -23.01 7.13 4.89
CA ASP A 45 -22.82 5.72 5.24
C ASP A 45 -21.36 5.24 5.13
N MET A 46 -20.46 6.05 4.57
CA MET A 46 -19.06 5.71 4.38
C MET A 46 -18.18 6.14 5.55
N LEU A 47 -17.17 5.31 5.83
CA LEU A 47 -16.13 5.56 6.83
C LEU A 47 -14.81 5.93 6.14
N TYR A 48 -14.02 6.78 6.80
CA TYR A 48 -12.76 7.29 6.27
C TYR A 48 -11.65 7.28 7.33
N ARG A 49 -10.42 7.07 6.88
CA ARG A 49 -9.21 7.07 7.72
C ARG A 49 -8.08 7.82 7.02
N THR A 50 -7.14 8.34 7.81
CA THR A 50 -5.91 8.94 7.30
C THR A 50 -4.99 7.86 6.72
N LEU A 51 -4.36 8.16 5.59
CA LEU A 51 -3.37 7.32 4.93
C LEU A 51 -1.98 7.56 5.53
N GLY A 52 -1.67 6.88 6.64
CA GLY A 52 -0.38 7.01 7.34
C GLY A 52 -0.01 8.47 7.60
N ARG A 53 1.25 8.82 7.34
CA ARG A 53 1.77 10.19 7.47
C ARG A 53 1.51 11.11 6.26
N THR A 54 0.78 10.65 5.24
CA THR A 54 0.54 11.45 4.02
C THR A 54 -0.42 12.62 4.25
N GLY A 55 -1.27 12.54 5.29
CA GLY A 55 -2.34 13.50 5.55
C GLY A 55 -3.59 13.31 4.69
N GLU A 56 -3.57 12.42 3.69
CA GLU A 56 -4.73 12.14 2.85
C GLU A 56 -5.78 11.36 3.64
N THR A 57 -7.06 11.70 3.43
CA THR A 57 -8.19 10.97 4.01
C THR A 57 -8.87 10.16 2.92
N ILE A 58 -8.91 8.83 3.09
CA ILE A 58 -9.43 7.88 2.10
C ILE A 58 -10.53 7.02 2.71
N SER A 59 -11.41 6.47 1.86
CA SER A 59 -12.47 5.57 2.29
C SER A 59 -11.89 4.29 2.91
N LEU A 60 -12.56 3.80 3.96
CA LEU A 60 -12.15 2.61 4.70
C LEU A 60 -12.18 1.34 3.84
N VAL A 61 -13.02 1.31 2.80
CA VAL A 61 -13.03 0.25 1.80
C VAL A 61 -12.67 0.84 0.43
N GLY A 62 -11.94 0.07 -0.37
CA GLY A 62 -11.50 0.45 -1.72
C GLY A 62 -11.82 -0.63 -2.76
N ILE A 63 -11.85 -0.22 -4.02
CA ILE A 63 -12.10 -1.11 -5.16
C ILE A 63 -10.80 -1.73 -5.65
N GLY A 64 -10.69 -3.06 -5.63
CA GLY A 64 -9.57 -3.81 -6.20
C GLY A 64 -9.70 -4.04 -7.71
N GLY A 65 -8.85 -3.39 -8.51
CA GLY A 65 -8.98 -3.31 -9.97
C GLY A 65 -8.85 -4.63 -10.73
N SER A 66 -8.17 -5.65 -10.18
CA SER A 66 -8.06 -6.97 -10.81
C SER A 66 -9.43 -7.60 -11.10
N HIS A 67 -10.42 -7.35 -10.23
CA HIS A 67 -11.77 -7.92 -10.37
C HIS A 67 -12.59 -7.24 -11.46
N LEU A 68 -12.26 -6.00 -11.82
CA LEU A 68 -12.97 -5.24 -12.86
C LEU A 68 -12.75 -5.80 -14.26
N GLY A 69 -11.79 -6.71 -14.47
CA GLY A 69 -11.61 -7.43 -15.74
C GLY A 69 -12.54 -8.62 -15.93
N LYS A 70 -13.25 -9.07 -14.88
CA LYS A 70 -14.14 -10.23 -14.95
C LYS A 70 -15.53 -9.94 -15.53
N PRO A 71 -16.25 -8.87 -15.11
CA PRO A 71 -17.55 -8.56 -15.71
C PRO A 71 -17.38 -7.95 -17.11
N GLU A 72 -18.49 -7.70 -17.80
CA GLU A 72 -18.48 -6.88 -19.01
C GLU A 72 -18.07 -5.43 -18.70
N GLU A 73 -17.53 -4.72 -19.70
CA GLU A 73 -16.98 -3.37 -19.51
C GLU A 73 -18.00 -2.38 -18.90
N ASP A 74 -19.23 -2.37 -19.39
CA ASP A 74 -20.27 -1.45 -18.90
C ASP A 74 -20.62 -1.71 -17.43
N GLU A 75 -20.62 -2.99 -17.02
CA GLU A 75 -20.84 -3.35 -15.61
C GLU A 75 -19.63 -2.97 -14.74
N ALA A 76 -18.40 -3.16 -15.22
CA ALA A 76 -17.20 -2.70 -14.52
C ALA A 76 -17.23 -1.18 -14.29
N ILE A 77 -17.64 -0.41 -15.30
CA ILE A 77 -17.81 1.04 -15.21
C ILE A 77 -18.91 1.40 -14.21
N ALA A 78 -20.05 0.70 -14.26
CA ALA A 78 -21.17 0.92 -13.33
C ALA A 78 -20.78 0.64 -11.87
N ILE A 79 -20.02 -0.43 -11.61
CA ILE A 79 -19.49 -0.76 -10.29
C ILE A 79 -18.65 0.39 -9.74
N VAL A 80 -17.67 0.87 -10.52
CA VAL A 80 -16.78 1.96 -10.07
C VAL A 80 -17.58 3.23 -9.81
N ARG A 81 -18.44 3.65 -10.74
CA ARG A 81 -19.21 4.90 -10.57
C ARG A 81 -20.16 4.83 -9.38
N ARG A 82 -20.88 3.71 -9.20
CA ARG A 82 -21.77 3.53 -8.05
C ARG A 82 -21.01 3.48 -6.73
N ALA A 83 -19.82 2.91 -6.70
CA ALA A 83 -18.95 2.95 -5.53
C ALA A 83 -18.56 4.40 -5.17
N VAL A 84 -18.14 5.19 -6.16
CA VAL A 84 -17.80 6.61 -5.95
C VAL A 84 -18.99 7.42 -5.46
N ASP A 85 -20.17 7.20 -6.05
CA ASP A 85 -21.40 7.89 -5.64
C ASP A 85 -21.84 7.50 -4.22
N ALA A 86 -21.46 6.30 -3.75
CA ALA A 86 -21.62 5.86 -2.37
C ALA A 86 -20.50 6.34 -1.42
N GLY A 87 -19.54 7.13 -1.90
CA GLY A 87 -18.45 7.71 -1.11
C GLY A 87 -17.16 6.89 -1.06
N VAL A 88 -17.03 5.80 -1.82
CA VAL A 88 -15.76 5.08 -1.95
C VAL A 88 -14.78 5.94 -2.76
N THR A 89 -13.63 6.27 -2.16
CA THR A 89 -12.64 7.15 -2.79
C THR A 89 -11.36 6.43 -3.19
N PHE A 90 -11.09 5.21 -2.71
CA PHE A 90 -9.84 4.51 -3.01
C PHE A 90 -9.96 3.53 -4.19
N MET A 91 -9.20 3.78 -5.27
CA MET A 91 -9.24 2.99 -6.51
C MET A 91 -7.88 2.33 -6.79
N ASP A 92 -7.79 1.02 -6.55
CA ASP A 92 -6.58 0.21 -6.74
C ASP A 92 -6.52 -0.41 -8.14
N ASN A 93 -5.37 -0.30 -8.82
CA ASN A 93 -5.11 -0.92 -10.12
C ASN A 93 -3.72 -1.54 -10.17
N SER A 94 -3.34 -2.12 -11.29
CA SER A 94 -1.97 -2.52 -11.59
C SER A 94 -1.76 -2.52 -13.10
N TRP A 95 -0.53 -2.30 -13.54
CA TRP A 95 -0.16 -2.30 -14.95
C TRP A 95 -0.46 -3.64 -15.66
N ASP A 96 -0.32 -4.76 -14.94
CA ASP A 96 -0.48 -6.11 -15.48
C ASP A 96 -1.92 -6.66 -15.43
N TYR A 97 -2.80 -6.07 -14.62
CA TYR A 97 -4.12 -6.63 -14.38
C TYR A 97 -4.92 -6.77 -15.66
N ASN A 98 -5.27 -8.02 -15.99
CA ASN A 98 -6.02 -8.38 -17.18
C ASN A 98 -5.38 -7.81 -18.45
N GLN A 99 -4.04 -7.90 -18.54
CA GLN A 99 -3.25 -7.37 -19.67
C GLN A 99 -3.47 -5.86 -19.90
N GLY A 100 -3.81 -5.11 -18.84
CA GLY A 100 -4.09 -3.68 -18.89
C GLY A 100 -5.55 -3.28 -18.96
N ASP A 101 -6.46 -4.22 -19.20
CA ASP A 101 -7.88 -3.90 -19.37
C ASP A 101 -8.49 -3.29 -18.10
N SER A 102 -8.01 -3.68 -16.92
CA SER A 102 -8.46 -3.08 -15.66
C SER A 102 -8.22 -1.57 -15.62
N GLU A 103 -7.03 -1.10 -16.04
CA GLU A 103 -6.72 0.33 -16.08
C GLU A 103 -7.52 1.05 -17.17
N LEU A 104 -7.75 0.42 -18.33
CA LEU A 104 -8.60 0.99 -19.38
C LEU A 104 -10.04 1.20 -18.90
N ARG A 105 -10.61 0.20 -18.23
CA ARG A 105 -11.97 0.26 -17.66
C ARG A 105 -12.05 1.29 -16.53
N MET A 106 -11.07 1.32 -15.63
CA MET A 106 -10.98 2.34 -14.59
C MET A 106 -10.89 3.75 -15.18
N GLY A 107 -10.03 3.96 -16.18
CA GLY A 107 -9.87 5.24 -16.86
C GLY A 107 -11.16 5.71 -17.55
N LYS A 108 -11.94 4.80 -18.13
CA LYS A 108 -13.28 5.10 -18.67
C LYS A 108 -14.27 5.47 -17.56
N ALA A 109 -14.28 4.72 -16.46
CA ALA A 109 -15.20 4.96 -15.35
C ALA A 109 -14.98 6.33 -14.69
N LEU A 110 -13.72 6.77 -14.59
CA LEU A 110 -13.32 8.01 -13.93
C LEU A 110 -13.46 9.28 -14.79
N LYS A 111 -13.96 9.17 -16.02
CA LYS A 111 -14.36 10.33 -16.84
C LYS A 111 -15.47 11.15 -16.16
N ASP A 112 -15.81 12.29 -16.75
CA ASP A 112 -16.97 13.10 -16.39
C ASP A 112 -16.93 13.60 -14.93
N GLY A 113 -15.73 13.96 -14.46
CA GLY A 113 -15.49 14.51 -13.12
C GLY A 113 -15.33 13.47 -12.00
N TYR A 114 -15.45 12.17 -12.29
CA TYR A 114 -15.24 11.13 -11.28
C TYR A 114 -13.77 11.05 -10.81
N ARG A 115 -12.80 11.37 -11.67
CA ARG A 115 -11.36 11.39 -11.31
C ARG A 115 -11.06 12.31 -10.13
N ASP A 116 -11.74 13.44 -10.01
CA ASP A 116 -11.49 14.44 -8.95
C ASP A 116 -12.08 14.03 -7.59
N LYS A 117 -12.93 13.00 -7.58
CA LYS A 117 -13.56 12.47 -6.38
C LYS A 117 -12.77 11.35 -5.69
N VAL A 118 -11.70 10.86 -6.33
CA VAL A 118 -11.01 9.63 -5.93
C VAL A 118 -9.52 9.82 -5.71
N PHE A 119 -8.99 9.03 -4.79
CA PHE A 119 -7.58 8.71 -4.66
C PHE A 119 -7.29 7.51 -5.59
N LEU A 120 -6.65 7.80 -6.73
CA LEU A 120 -6.36 6.81 -7.76
C LEU A 120 -4.95 6.27 -7.60
N MET A 121 -4.78 4.96 -7.58
CA MET A 121 -3.47 4.33 -7.53
C MET A 121 -3.29 3.24 -8.58
N THR A 122 -2.03 2.97 -8.91
CA THR A 122 -1.63 1.81 -9.71
C THR A 122 -0.26 1.29 -9.28
N LYS A 123 0.19 0.23 -9.93
CA LYS A 123 1.41 -0.51 -9.62
C LYS A 123 2.13 -0.89 -10.90
N VAL A 124 3.44 -1.03 -10.84
CA VAL A 124 4.27 -1.45 -11.98
C VAL A 124 5.22 -2.58 -11.58
N ASP A 125 5.55 -3.42 -12.54
CA ASP A 125 6.36 -4.62 -12.37
C ASP A 125 7.85 -4.40 -12.68
N GLY A 126 8.23 -3.31 -13.33
CA GLY A 126 9.62 -3.05 -13.70
C GLY A 126 10.52 -2.95 -12.47
N ARG A 127 11.63 -3.71 -12.46
CA ARG A 127 12.64 -3.68 -11.41
C ARG A 127 13.81 -2.76 -11.74
N ASP A 128 14.05 -2.49 -13.03
CA ASP A 128 14.97 -1.46 -13.50
C ASP A 128 14.22 -0.16 -13.86
N LYS A 129 14.99 0.94 -13.89
CA LYS A 129 14.50 2.28 -14.20
C LYS A 129 13.77 2.36 -15.54
N LYS A 130 14.33 1.77 -16.60
CA LYS A 130 13.79 1.91 -17.97
C LYS A 130 12.45 1.18 -18.08
N THR A 131 12.36 -0.03 -17.56
CA THR A 131 11.13 -0.82 -17.58
C THR A 131 10.05 -0.16 -16.72
N ALA A 132 10.39 0.26 -15.49
CA ALA A 132 9.44 0.94 -14.62
C ALA A 132 8.93 2.26 -15.24
N ALA A 133 9.80 3.10 -15.79
CA ALA A 133 9.40 4.35 -16.44
C ALA A 133 8.42 4.10 -17.60
N ARG A 134 8.69 3.12 -18.46
CA ARG A 134 7.79 2.74 -19.56
C ARG A 134 6.41 2.34 -19.03
N GLN A 135 6.36 1.45 -18.03
CA GLN A 135 5.09 0.97 -17.47
C GLN A 135 4.30 2.09 -16.79
N ILE A 136 4.97 3.05 -16.13
CA ILE A 136 4.32 4.24 -15.57
C ILE A 136 3.61 5.04 -16.66
N GLU A 137 4.26 5.32 -17.79
CA GLU A 137 3.63 6.06 -18.91
C GLU A 137 2.45 5.29 -19.51
N GLU A 138 2.60 3.98 -19.71
CA GLU A 138 1.53 3.13 -20.23
C GLU A 138 0.31 3.12 -19.30
N SER A 139 0.54 3.05 -17.98
CA SER A 139 -0.51 3.14 -16.98
C SER A 139 -1.25 4.47 -17.02
N LEU A 140 -0.53 5.59 -17.06
CA LEU A 140 -1.13 6.93 -17.14
C LEU A 140 -1.97 7.10 -18.41
N MET A 141 -1.49 6.57 -19.53
CA MET A 141 -2.23 6.55 -20.81
C MET A 141 -3.52 5.72 -20.69
N ARG A 142 -3.47 4.50 -20.16
CA ARG A 142 -4.65 3.63 -20.01
C ARG A 142 -5.67 4.21 -19.03
N LEU A 143 -5.20 4.76 -17.91
CA LEU A 143 -6.00 5.46 -16.91
C LEU A 143 -6.52 6.82 -17.38
N ARG A 144 -6.05 7.33 -18.53
CA ARG A 144 -6.45 8.61 -19.12
C ARG A 144 -6.25 9.80 -18.19
N THR A 145 -5.12 9.82 -17.48
CA THR A 145 -4.79 10.89 -16.53
C THR A 145 -3.31 11.24 -16.59
N GLY A 146 -2.98 12.50 -16.38
CA GLY A 146 -1.58 12.93 -16.27
C GLY A 146 -0.94 12.57 -14.92
N ARG A 147 -1.74 12.12 -13.93
CA ARG A 147 -1.26 11.83 -12.58
C ARG A 147 -2.07 10.75 -11.86
N VAL A 148 -1.38 9.84 -11.18
CA VAL A 148 -1.96 9.01 -10.11
C VAL A 148 -1.54 9.53 -8.74
N ASP A 149 -2.37 9.28 -7.72
CA ASP A 149 -2.07 9.71 -6.37
C ASP A 149 -1.01 8.81 -5.73
N LEU A 150 -1.04 7.50 -5.98
CA LEU A 150 -0.06 6.54 -5.47
C LEU A 150 0.43 5.61 -6.58
N MET A 151 1.74 5.39 -6.62
CA MET A 151 2.39 4.36 -7.43
C MET A 151 3.07 3.36 -6.51
N GLN A 152 2.93 2.06 -6.80
CA GLN A 152 3.60 1.02 -6.02
C GLN A 152 4.48 0.09 -6.86
N PHE A 153 5.55 -0.40 -6.24
CA PHE A 153 6.25 -1.59 -6.72
C PHE A 153 5.33 -2.81 -6.57
N HIS A 154 5.05 -3.50 -7.67
CA HIS A 154 4.13 -4.63 -7.71
C HIS A 154 4.84 -5.96 -7.45
N GLU A 155 4.12 -6.92 -6.87
CA GLU A 155 4.59 -8.27 -6.58
C GLU A 155 5.98 -8.34 -5.95
N VAL A 156 6.22 -7.59 -4.88
CA VAL A 156 7.43 -7.73 -4.06
C VAL A 156 7.32 -9.05 -3.29
N ILE A 157 7.75 -10.13 -3.95
CA ILE A 157 7.58 -11.54 -3.51
C ILE A 157 8.89 -12.32 -3.52
N ARG A 158 10.00 -11.70 -3.96
CA ARG A 158 11.34 -12.28 -4.00
C ARG A 158 12.28 -11.48 -3.11
N MET A 159 13.27 -12.13 -2.51
CA MET A 159 14.19 -11.46 -1.58
C MET A 159 15.01 -10.38 -2.28
N GLU A 160 15.38 -10.64 -3.53
CA GLU A 160 16.19 -9.78 -4.40
C GLU A 160 15.41 -8.61 -5.03
N ASP A 161 14.08 -8.57 -4.90
CA ASP A 161 13.27 -7.47 -5.47
C ASP A 161 13.74 -6.12 -4.93
N ALA A 162 13.99 -6.04 -3.61
CA ALA A 162 14.45 -4.82 -2.96
C ALA A 162 15.81 -4.36 -3.52
N ASP A 163 16.77 -5.27 -3.66
CA ASP A 163 18.11 -4.93 -4.14
C ASP A 163 18.04 -4.31 -5.55
N ARG A 164 17.19 -4.86 -6.43
CA ARG A 164 16.98 -4.31 -7.79
C ARG A 164 16.31 -2.93 -7.77
N PHE A 165 15.35 -2.70 -6.88
CA PHE A 165 14.67 -1.40 -6.80
C PHE A 165 15.60 -0.27 -6.37
N PHE A 166 16.53 -0.56 -5.45
CA PHE A 166 17.47 0.41 -4.87
C PHE A 166 18.84 0.43 -5.56
N ALA A 167 19.09 -0.45 -6.54
CA ALA A 167 20.29 -0.44 -7.36
C ALA A 167 20.47 0.90 -8.11
N LYS A 168 21.69 1.14 -8.61
CA LYS A 168 22.05 2.37 -9.33
C LYS A 168 21.14 2.68 -10.53
N ASP A 169 20.69 1.65 -11.23
CA ASP A 169 19.74 1.75 -12.34
C ASP A 169 18.37 1.14 -11.97
N GLY A 170 18.07 1.08 -10.68
CA GLY A 170 16.88 0.49 -10.10
C GLY A 170 15.60 1.30 -10.32
N ALA A 171 14.46 0.63 -10.19
CA ALA A 171 13.15 1.23 -10.45
C ALA A 171 12.81 2.43 -9.57
N LEU A 172 13.43 2.59 -8.39
CA LEU A 172 13.20 3.76 -7.54
C LEU A 172 13.53 5.07 -8.25
N HIS A 173 14.56 5.09 -9.10
CA HIS A 173 14.89 6.27 -9.89
C HIS A 173 13.75 6.70 -10.82
N ALA A 174 13.04 5.75 -11.44
CA ALA A 174 11.89 6.05 -12.29
C ALA A 174 10.73 6.64 -11.48
N PHE A 175 10.49 6.13 -10.27
CA PHE A 175 9.43 6.63 -9.40
C PHE A 175 9.76 8.05 -8.90
N LEU A 176 11.01 8.31 -8.51
CA LEU A 176 11.44 9.64 -8.08
C LEU A 176 11.35 10.66 -9.21
N GLU A 177 11.75 10.30 -10.43
CA GLU A 177 11.62 11.16 -11.62
C GLU A 177 10.15 11.41 -11.96
N ALA A 178 9.30 10.38 -11.92
CA ALA A 178 7.86 10.53 -12.14
C ALA A 178 7.22 11.44 -11.07
N ARG A 179 7.67 11.35 -9.82
CA ARG A 179 7.22 12.23 -8.73
C ARG A 179 7.65 13.68 -8.99
N GLN A 180 8.92 13.88 -9.35
CA GLN A 180 9.44 15.22 -9.69
C GLN A 180 8.71 15.83 -10.88
N ALA A 181 8.32 15.01 -11.87
CA ALA A 181 7.53 15.43 -13.02
C ALA A 181 6.03 15.64 -12.70
N GLY A 182 5.59 15.42 -11.45
CA GLY A 182 4.21 15.59 -11.02
C GLY A 182 3.24 14.47 -11.47
N LYS A 183 3.77 13.35 -12.00
CA LYS A 183 2.98 12.21 -12.49
C LYS A 183 2.52 11.27 -11.38
N ILE A 184 3.21 11.26 -10.25
CA ILE A 184 2.83 10.51 -9.04
C ILE A 184 2.99 11.39 -7.81
N ARG A 185 2.17 11.19 -6.76
CA ARG A 185 2.32 11.94 -5.49
C ARG A 185 3.03 11.10 -4.43
N PHE A 186 2.57 9.86 -4.23
CA PHE A 186 3.06 8.94 -3.21
C PHE A 186 3.67 7.67 -3.82
N ILE A 187 4.59 7.04 -3.09
CA ILE A 187 5.30 5.82 -3.46
C ILE A 187 5.07 4.77 -2.39
N GLY A 188 4.71 3.55 -2.81
CA GLY A 188 4.57 2.40 -1.93
C GLY A 188 5.09 1.12 -2.56
N PHE A 189 4.75 0.00 -1.95
CA PHE A 189 4.98 -1.32 -2.52
C PHE A 189 3.89 -2.30 -2.05
N THR A 190 3.76 -3.41 -2.77
CA THR A 190 2.84 -4.49 -2.41
C THR A 190 3.44 -5.85 -2.69
N GLY A 191 2.95 -6.85 -1.98
CA GLY A 191 3.16 -8.26 -2.29
C GLY A 191 2.42 -9.13 -1.29
N HIS A 192 2.44 -10.44 -1.51
CA HIS A 192 1.56 -11.34 -0.75
C HIS A 192 2.18 -12.67 -0.35
N LYS A 193 3.45 -12.91 -0.67
CA LYS A 193 4.04 -14.26 -0.57
C LYS A 193 4.50 -14.61 0.84
N ASP A 194 5.42 -13.82 1.37
CA ASP A 194 6.02 -14.04 2.69
C ASP A 194 6.37 -12.68 3.32
N PRO A 195 6.02 -12.44 4.60
CA PRO A 195 6.33 -11.20 5.30
C PRO A 195 7.83 -10.91 5.37
N VAL A 196 8.71 -11.92 5.32
CA VAL A 196 10.16 -11.69 5.31
C VAL A 196 10.61 -10.82 4.13
N VAL A 197 9.94 -10.94 2.99
CA VAL A 197 10.24 -10.14 1.79
C VAL A 197 9.87 -8.67 2.02
N HIS A 198 8.74 -8.40 2.67
CA HIS A 198 8.36 -7.03 3.04
C HIS A 198 9.27 -6.43 4.11
N LEU A 199 9.71 -7.24 5.08
CA LEU A 199 10.68 -6.79 6.07
C LEU A 199 12.02 -6.42 5.42
N ARG A 200 12.50 -7.22 4.45
CA ARG A 200 13.70 -6.89 3.66
C ARG A 200 13.52 -5.58 2.87
N MET A 201 12.35 -5.40 2.26
CA MET A 201 12.01 -4.16 1.54
C MET A 201 12.08 -2.93 2.45
N LEU A 202 11.52 -3.01 3.66
CA LEU A 202 11.54 -1.92 4.65
C LEU A 202 12.95 -1.69 5.22
N GLU A 203 13.72 -2.74 5.45
CA GLU A 203 15.11 -2.66 5.90
C GLU A 203 15.97 -1.92 4.88
N LEU A 204 15.94 -2.36 3.62
CA LEU A 204 16.76 -1.77 2.57
C LEU A 204 16.35 -0.32 2.27
N ALA A 205 15.05 -0.02 2.33
CA ALA A 205 14.59 1.36 2.25
C ALA A 205 15.24 2.27 3.32
N ARG A 206 15.30 1.79 4.57
CA ARG A 206 15.96 2.51 5.66
C ARG A 206 17.46 2.69 5.41
N GLU A 207 18.14 1.66 4.89
CA GLU A 207 19.58 1.74 4.53
C GLU A 207 19.84 2.78 3.45
N HIS A 208 18.89 2.97 2.54
CA HIS A 208 18.92 3.99 1.49
C HIS A 208 18.25 5.32 1.90
N GLU A 209 17.99 5.54 3.19
CA GLU A 209 17.36 6.75 3.74
C GLU A 209 16.01 7.10 3.08
N PHE A 210 15.31 6.07 2.59
CA PHE A 210 14.02 6.19 1.94
C PHE A 210 12.91 5.66 2.86
N THR A 211 11.79 6.38 2.93
CA THR A 211 10.60 5.90 3.65
C THR A 211 9.41 5.83 2.70
N PHE A 212 8.83 4.65 2.55
CA PHE A 212 7.62 4.43 1.76
C PHE A 212 6.41 5.17 2.36
N ASP A 213 5.55 5.73 1.51
CA ASP A 213 4.31 6.35 1.94
C ASP A 213 3.26 5.31 2.32
N THR A 214 3.25 4.17 1.62
CA THR A 214 2.30 3.08 1.85
C THR A 214 2.92 1.70 1.69
N VAL A 215 2.33 0.72 2.37
CA VAL A 215 2.52 -0.71 2.11
C VAL A 215 1.16 -1.37 1.94
N GLN A 216 1.02 -2.20 0.90
CA GLN A 216 -0.16 -3.00 0.68
C GLN A 216 0.16 -4.49 0.89
N MET A 217 -0.63 -5.18 1.71
CA MET A 217 -0.33 -6.57 2.10
C MET A 217 -1.59 -7.34 2.50
N PRO A 218 -1.56 -8.69 2.51
CA PRO A 218 -2.67 -9.49 2.99
C PRO A 218 -2.94 -9.19 4.47
N LEU A 219 -4.18 -8.84 4.80
CA LEU A 219 -4.64 -8.69 6.18
C LEU A 219 -6.04 -9.30 6.29
N ASN A 220 -6.11 -10.50 6.85
CA ASN A 220 -7.31 -11.31 6.91
C ASN A 220 -7.24 -12.31 8.09
N VAL A 221 -8.35 -13.00 8.37
CA VAL A 221 -8.47 -13.92 9.52
C VAL A 221 -7.58 -15.17 9.45
N MET A 222 -7.04 -15.52 8.27
CA MET A 222 -6.07 -16.60 8.10
C MET A 222 -4.64 -16.08 8.23
N ASP A 223 -4.37 -14.86 7.74
CA ASP A 223 -3.05 -14.21 7.81
C ASP A 223 -2.52 -14.13 9.24
N ALA A 224 -3.37 -13.96 10.24
CA ALA A 224 -2.97 -13.93 11.65
C ALA A 224 -2.19 -15.18 12.12
N HIS A 225 -2.26 -16.30 11.40
CA HIS A 225 -1.71 -17.61 11.84
C HIS A 225 -0.60 -18.16 10.95
N PHE A 226 -0.53 -17.80 9.67
CA PHE A 226 0.40 -18.40 8.71
C PHE A 226 1.11 -17.35 7.87
N ARG A 227 2.46 -17.31 7.94
CA ARG A 227 3.28 -16.28 7.28
C ARG A 227 2.69 -14.89 7.50
N SER A 228 2.49 -14.56 8.78
CA SER A 228 1.63 -13.45 9.17
C SER A 228 2.25 -12.10 8.88
N PHE A 229 1.64 -11.37 7.95
CA PHE A 229 1.95 -9.96 7.70
C PHE A 229 1.45 -9.09 8.86
N GLN A 230 0.29 -9.43 9.41
CA GLN A 230 -0.28 -8.76 10.59
C GLN A 230 0.65 -8.77 11.81
N ASN A 231 1.30 -9.89 12.10
CA ASN A 231 2.15 -9.98 13.30
C ASN A 231 3.58 -9.50 13.06
N GLN A 232 4.01 -9.33 11.80
CA GLN A 232 5.41 -9.03 11.46
C GLN A 232 5.56 -7.67 10.76
N VAL A 233 4.88 -7.46 9.64
CA VAL A 233 5.07 -6.28 8.79
C VAL A 233 4.23 -5.11 9.28
N LEU A 234 3.00 -5.38 9.75
CA LEU A 234 2.09 -4.34 10.20
C LEU A 234 2.67 -3.46 11.34
N PRO A 235 3.24 -4.01 12.43
CA PRO A 235 3.85 -3.18 13.47
C PRO A 235 5.04 -2.36 12.95
N ALA A 236 5.85 -2.93 12.05
CA ALA A 236 7.00 -2.24 11.47
C ALA A 236 6.59 -1.07 10.57
N ALA A 237 5.52 -1.25 9.77
CA ALA A 237 4.97 -0.20 8.92
C ALA A 237 4.36 0.95 9.75
N LEU A 238 3.57 0.60 10.78
CA LEU A 238 2.99 1.59 11.68
C LEU A 238 4.08 2.37 12.42
N GLY A 239 5.11 1.69 12.93
CA GLY A 239 6.28 2.29 13.59
C GLY A 239 7.00 3.36 12.75
N GLN A 240 6.85 3.33 11.43
CA GLN A 240 7.43 4.30 10.48
C GLN A 240 6.40 5.31 9.94
N GLY A 241 5.16 5.30 10.45
CA GLY A 241 4.06 6.12 9.95
C GLY A 241 3.64 5.81 8.52
N ILE A 242 3.91 4.59 8.03
CA ILE A 242 3.55 4.14 6.68
C ILE A 242 2.06 3.83 6.64
N GLY A 243 1.36 4.32 5.62
CA GLY A 243 -0.05 4.02 5.40
C GLY A 243 -0.26 2.54 5.04
N VAL A 244 -1.13 1.85 5.76
CA VAL A 244 -1.37 0.42 5.56
C VAL A 244 -2.61 0.21 4.70
N LEU A 245 -2.44 -0.50 3.59
CA LEU A 245 -3.52 -0.90 2.70
C LEU A 245 -3.72 -2.42 2.85
N GLY A 246 -4.80 -2.84 3.52
CA GLY A 246 -5.13 -4.25 3.67
C GLY A 246 -5.74 -4.79 2.38
N MET A 247 -5.20 -5.88 1.85
CA MET A 247 -5.79 -6.58 0.70
C MET A 247 -6.16 -8.02 1.04
N LYS A 248 -6.87 -8.67 0.10
CA LYS A 248 -7.31 -10.07 0.20
C LYS A 248 -8.11 -10.40 1.47
N PRO A 249 -9.07 -9.56 1.91
CA PRO A 249 -9.83 -9.81 3.14
C PRO A 249 -10.58 -11.16 3.10
N LEU A 250 -11.04 -11.61 1.92
CA LEU A 250 -11.71 -12.89 1.71
C LEU A 250 -10.80 -13.98 1.11
N GLY A 251 -9.51 -13.68 0.91
CA GLY A 251 -8.55 -14.58 0.27
C GLY A 251 -8.95 -15.05 -1.12
N GLY A 252 -9.67 -14.26 -1.91
CA GLY A 252 -10.17 -14.68 -3.24
C GLY A 252 -11.31 -15.70 -3.18
N SER A 253 -12.20 -15.59 -2.19
CA SER A 253 -13.27 -16.54 -1.82
C SER A 253 -12.82 -17.81 -1.10
N PHE A 254 -11.53 -18.12 -1.03
CA PHE A 254 -11.04 -19.34 -0.40
C PHE A 254 -11.37 -19.36 1.10
N ILE A 255 -11.26 -18.22 1.80
CA ILE A 255 -11.53 -18.14 3.24
C ILE A 255 -13.00 -18.46 3.56
N VAL A 256 -13.95 -17.89 2.81
CA VAL A 256 -15.39 -18.15 3.06
C VAL A 256 -15.79 -19.58 2.72
N LYS A 257 -15.09 -20.25 1.79
CA LYS A 257 -15.29 -21.68 1.46
C LYS A 257 -14.89 -22.62 2.61
N SER A 258 -14.15 -22.14 3.62
CA SER A 258 -13.87 -22.90 4.83
C SER A 258 -15.09 -23.09 5.73
N ASN A 259 -16.17 -22.32 5.52
CA ASN A 259 -17.36 -22.25 6.37
C ASN A 259 -17.11 -21.82 7.83
N ALA A 260 -15.89 -21.40 8.18
CA ALA A 260 -15.57 -20.93 9.54
C ALA A 260 -16.01 -19.49 9.80
N VAL A 261 -16.05 -18.68 8.74
CA VAL A 261 -16.36 -17.24 8.78
C VAL A 261 -17.14 -16.81 7.53
N SER A 262 -18.00 -15.81 7.70
CA SER A 262 -18.74 -15.14 6.64
C SER A 262 -17.89 -14.06 5.95
N ALA A 263 -18.34 -13.62 4.76
CA ALA A 263 -17.74 -12.48 4.05
C ALA A 263 -17.76 -11.19 4.88
N LYS A 264 -18.85 -10.94 5.60
CA LYS A 264 -18.99 -9.78 6.49
C LYS A 264 -17.97 -9.81 7.63
N GLU A 265 -17.81 -10.97 8.29
CA GLU A 265 -16.79 -11.14 9.34
C GLU A 265 -15.38 -10.94 8.80
N CYS A 266 -15.08 -11.43 7.58
CA CYS A 266 -13.78 -11.20 6.95
C CYS A 266 -13.49 -9.70 6.74
N LEU A 267 -14.47 -8.94 6.23
CA LEU A 267 -14.34 -7.50 6.01
C LEU A 267 -14.24 -6.75 7.34
N HIS A 268 -15.10 -7.06 8.32
CA HIS A 268 -15.09 -6.43 9.64
C HIS A 268 -13.78 -6.70 10.39
N TYR A 269 -13.22 -7.91 10.27
CA TYR A 269 -11.89 -8.21 10.80
C TYR A 269 -10.82 -7.31 10.19
N ALA A 270 -10.72 -7.28 8.85
CA ALA A 270 -9.72 -6.47 8.17
C ALA A 270 -9.87 -4.96 8.46
N MET A 271 -11.11 -4.47 8.60
CA MET A 271 -11.39 -3.08 8.95
C MET A 271 -11.09 -2.76 10.43
N SER A 272 -11.11 -3.75 11.32
CA SER A 272 -10.76 -3.57 12.74
C SER A 272 -9.25 -3.49 12.97
N LEU A 273 -8.46 -4.00 12.03
CA LEU A 273 -7.00 -3.80 12.04
C LEU A 273 -6.65 -2.32 11.77
N PRO A 274 -5.45 -1.88 12.17
CA PRO A 274 -4.93 -0.52 11.92
C PRO A 274 -4.58 -0.28 10.44
N THR A 275 -5.57 -0.44 9.57
CA THR A 275 -5.51 -0.19 8.13
C THR A 275 -6.06 1.18 7.81
N SER A 276 -5.48 1.87 6.83
CA SER A 276 -6.04 3.08 6.24
C SER A 276 -7.18 2.76 5.25
N CYS A 277 -7.07 1.62 4.55
CA CYS A 277 -8.09 1.13 3.63
C CYS A 277 -8.03 -0.40 3.54
N VAL A 278 -9.20 -1.04 3.38
CA VAL A 278 -9.38 -2.45 3.07
C VAL A 278 -9.83 -2.58 1.62
N ILE A 279 -8.93 -3.03 0.77
CA ILE A 279 -9.16 -3.22 -0.67
C ILE A 279 -9.82 -4.58 -0.86
N THR A 280 -11.03 -4.57 -1.42
CA THR A 280 -11.81 -5.79 -1.68
C THR A 280 -12.08 -5.95 -3.18
N GLY A 281 -12.13 -7.21 -3.61
CA GLY A 281 -12.48 -7.56 -4.98
C GLY A 281 -13.98 -7.46 -5.20
N ILE A 282 -14.40 -6.68 -6.20
CA ILE A 282 -15.80 -6.49 -6.56
C ILE A 282 -15.90 -6.67 -8.09
N ASP A 283 -16.61 -7.70 -8.52
CA ASP A 283 -16.85 -8.03 -9.93
C ASP A 283 -18.33 -8.04 -10.30
N SER A 284 -19.22 -7.61 -9.40
CA SER A 284 -20.66 -7.48 -9.64
C SER A 284 -21.31 -6.45 -8.70
N LEU A 285 -22.46 -5.90 -9.08
CA LEU A 285 -23.22 -4.98 -8.21
C LEU A 285 -23.65 -5.60 -6.86
N PRO A 286 -24.06 -6.88 -6.77
CA PRO A 286 -24.34 -7.50 -5.47
C PRO A 286 -23.13 -7.55 -4.52
N LEU A 287 -21.91 -7.76 -5.06
CA LEU A 287 -20.69 -7.71 -4.23
C LEU A 287 -20.35 -6.27 -3.82
N LEU A 288 -20.66 -5.28 -4.66
CA LEU A 288 -20.57 -3.88 -4.26
C LEU A 288 -21.52 -3.59 -3.09
N ASP A 289 -22.79 -3.98 -3.20
CA ASP A 289 -23.77 -3.79 -2.14
C ASP A 289 -23.36 -4.52 -0.85
N GLN A 290 -22.76 -5.72 -0.93
CA GLN A 290 -22.18 -6.42 0.23
C GLN A 290 -21.06 -5.61 0.89
N ALA A 291 -20.15 -5.03 0.11
CA ALA A 291 -19.05 -4.22 0.64
C ALA A 291 -19.56 -2.93 1.30
N LEU A 292 -20.52 -2.25 0.68
CA LEU A 292 -21.14 -1.04 1.23
C LEU A 292 -21.92 -1.36 2.52
N GLU A 293 -22.64 -2.48 2.56
CA GLU A 293 -23.35 -2.94 3.76
C GLU A 293 -22.38 -3.27 4.90
N ALA A 294 -21.23 -3.87 4.58
CA ALA A 294 -20.20 -4.14 5.56
C ALA A 294 -19.69 -2.85 6.20
N VAL A 295 -19.47 -1.78 5.43
CA VAL A 295 -19.07 -0.46 5.97
C VAL A 295 -20.20 0.18 6.78
N ARG A 296 -21.42 0.17 6.26
CA ARG A 296 -22.59 0.77 6.91
C ARG A 296 -22.83 0.20 8.30
N THR A 297 -22.60 -1.10 8.45
CA THR A 297 -22.81 -1.84 9.72
C THR A 297 -21.53 -2.12 10.49
N PHE A 298 -20.40 -1.51 10.10
CA PHE A 298 -19.14 -1.73 10.77
C PHE A 298 -19.08 -1.05 12.13
N GLU A 299 -18.75 -1.86 13.13
CA GLU A 299 -18.25 -1.44 14.44
C GLU A 299 -16.91 -2.15 14.68
N PRO A 300 -15.89 -1.48 15.24
CA PRO A 300 -14.64 -2.15 15.57
C PRO A 300 -14.86 -3.37 16.46
N LEU A 301 -14.28 -4.51 16.07
CA LEU A 301 -14.40 -5.74 16.84
C LEU A 301 -13.76 -5.57 18.22
N THR A 302 -14.43 -6.07 19.25
CA THR A 302 -13.84 -6.16 20.58
C THR A 302 -12.71 -7.20 20.61
N ALA A 303 -11.89 -7.16 21.66
CA ALA A 303 -10.84 -8.15 21.87
C ALA A 303 -11.41 -9.59 21.93
N ASP A 304 -12.60 -9.76 22.53
CA ASP A 304 -13.28 -11.05 22.63
C ASP A 304 -13.78 -11.53 21.26
N GLN A 305 -14.46 -10.67 20.50
CA GLN A 305 -14.92 -11.00 19.15
C GLN A 305 -13.75 -11.35 18.22
N THR A 306 -12.65 -10.60 18.32
CA THR A 306 -11.42 -10.86 17.58
C THR A 306 -10.82 -12.22 17.95
N ARG A 307 -10.75 -12.54 19.25
CA ARG A 307 -10.24 -13.82 19.74
C ARG A 307 -11.10 -14.98 19.27
N ASP A 308 -12.43 -14.84 19.27
CA ASP A 308 -13.36 -15.88 18.83
C ASP A 308 -13.26 -16.13 17.32
N LEU A 309 -13.11 -15.08 16.51
CA LEU A 309 -12.84 -15.21 15.07
C LEU A 309 -11.52 -15.97 14.83
N LEU A 310 -10.46 -15.57 15.51
CA LEU A 310 -9.14 -16.18 15.36
C LEU A 310 -9.08 -17.62 15.88
N ALA A 311 -9.87 -17.96 16.90
CA ALA A 311 -9.98 -19.34 17.39
C ALA A 311 -10.60 -20.25 16.33
N ARG A 312 -11.65 -19.79 15.64
CA ARG A 312 -12.31 -20.56 14.55
C ARG A 312 -11.41 -20.81 13.35
N THR A 313 -10.50 -19.90 13.04
CA THR A 313 -9.64 -19.99 11.84
C THR A 313 -8.26 -20.61 12.10
N ARG A 314 -7.83 -20.72 13.36
CA ARG A 314 -6.47 -21.14 13.73
C ARG A 314 -6.03 -22.43 13.04
N GLU A 315 -6.76 -23.53 13.25
CA GLU A 315 -6.37 -24.84 12.71
C GLU A 315 -6.43 -24.87 11.18
N LEU A 316 -7.42 -24.18 10.59
CA LEU A 316 -7.64 -24.11 9.16
C LEU A 316 -6.54 -23.35 8.42
N ALA A 317 -5.94 -22.36 9.09
CA ALA A 317 -4.91 -21.49 8.53
C ALA A 317 -3.50 -22.10 8.54
N ARG A 318 -3.24 -23.14 9.34
CA ARG A 318 -1.88 -23.64 9.67
C ARG A 318 -0.99 -23.95 8.46
N SER A 319 -1.58 -24.36 7.34
CA SER A 319 -0.87 -24.74 6.12
C SER A 319 -0.93 -23.69 5.00
N GLY A 320 -1.66 -22.59 5.20
CA GLY A 320 -1.91 -21.60 4.14
C GLY A 320 -2.83 -22.08 3.01
N GLN A 321 -3.57 -23.20 3.19
CA GLN A 321 -4.45 -23.75 2.14
C GLN A 321 -5.55 -22.78 1.67
N TYR A 322 -6.02 -21.90 2.56
CA TYR A 322 -7.02 -20.86 2.25
C TYR A 322 -6.39 -19.52 1.82
N GLU A 323 -5.07 -19.49 1.70
CA GLU A 323 -4.27 -18.37 1.21
C GLU A 323 -3.32 -18.85 0.10
N PRO A 324 -3.83 -19.42 -1.01
CA PRO A 324 -2.99 -20.02 -2.06
C PRO A 324 -2.01 -19.03 -2.71
N PHE A 325 -2.23 -17.72 -2.56
CA PHE A 325 -1.29 -16.68 -2.94
C PHE A 325 0.03 -16.68 -2.14
N LYS A 326 0.03 -17.24 -0.92
CA LYS A 326 1.24 -17.44 -0.10
C LYS A 326 1.98 -18.74 -0.45
N THR A 327 1.29 -19.74 -1.00
CA THR A 327 1.80 -21.11 -1.10
C THR A 327 1.98 -21.61 -2.54
N THR A 328 1.45 -20.89 -3.53
CA THR A 328 1.53 -21.24 -4.96
C THR A 328 1.92 -20.03 -5.79
N SER A 329 2.32 -20.22 -7.05
CA SER A 329 2.59 -19.13 -8.00
C SER A 329 1.40 -18.77 -8.89
N HIS A 330 0.20 -19.33 -8.63
CA HIS A 330 -0.99 -19.07 -9.44
C HIS A 330 -1.40 -17.59 -9.44
N PHE A 331 -1.10 -16.88 -8.35
CA PHE A 331 -1.41 -15.46 -8.15
C PHE A 331 -0.22 -14.54 -8.38
N ASP A 332 0.88 -15.06 -8.94
CA ASP A 332 2.10 -14.29 -9.18
C ASP A 332 2.23 -14.06 -10.70
N SER A 333 1.69 -12.96 -11.21
CA SER A 333 1.73 -12.64 -12.64
C SER A 333 3.17 -12.52 -13.14
N THR A 334 4.07 -11.97 -12.33
CA THR A 334 5.50 -11.82 -12.69
C THR A 334 6.28 -13.14 -12.63
N ALA A 335 5.75 -14.18 -11.98
CA ALA A 335 6.33 -15.52 -12.08
C ALA A 335 5.99 -16.17 -13.42
N GLN A 336 4.82 -15.83 -13.99
CA GLN A 336 4.37 -16.32 -15.30
C GLN A 336 4.92 -15.47 -16.45
N ASN A 337 5.26 -14.20 -16.19
CA ASN A 337 5.75 -13.23 -17.17
C ASN A 337 7.01 -12.52 -16.64
N PRO A 338 8.13 -13.24 -16.46
CA PRO A 338 9.35 -12.67 -15.88
C PRO A 338 9.94 -11.52 -16.70
N GLU A 339 9.63 -11.43 -17.99
CA GLU A 339 10.07 -10.35 -18.86
C GLU A 339 9.49 -8.98 -18.49
N TRP A 340 8.38 -8.93 -17.74
CA TRP A 340 7.80 -7.67 -17.25
C TRP A 340 8.67 -7.00 -16.18
N LEU A 341 9.58 -7.76 -15.56
CA LEU A 341 10.50 -7.26 -14.55
C LEU A 341 11.65 -6.45 -15.16
N GLY A 342 11.84 -6.51 -16.48
CA GLY A 342 13.03 -6.00 -17.15
C GLY A 342 14.19 -7.00 -17.13
N PRO A 343 15.33 -6.68 -17.77
CA PRO A 343 16.45 -7.60 -17.92
C PRO A 343 16.97 -8.07 -16.54
N PRO A 344 17.42 -9.34 -16.43
CA PRO A 344 18.18 -9.78 -15.26
C PRO A 344 19.48 -8.98 -15.17
N GLU A 345 19.95 -8.75 -13.95
CA GLU A 345 21.26 -8.13 -13.69
C GLU A 345 22.43 -8.98 -14.18
#